data_AF-A0A9D9NNP6-F1
#
_entry.id   AF-A0A9D9NNP6-F1
#
_cell.length_a   1.000
_cell.length_b   1.000
_cell.length_c   1.000
_cell.angle_alpha   90.00
_cell.angle_beta   90.00
_cell.angle_gamma   90.00
#
_symmetry.space_group_name_H-M   'P 1'
#
loop_
_entity.id
_entity.type
_entity.pdbx_description
1 polymer ?
#
loop_
_entity_poly.entity_id
_entity_poly.type
_entity_poly.pdbx_seq_one_letter_code
_entity_poly.pdbx_strand_id
1 'polypeptide(L)'
;MFALVDCNNFFVSCERVFQPQLEGRPVVVLSNNDGCVVARSNEAKAMGIKMGTPFFKIRGLTDRGVVEVRSSNYQLYGDMSARVMRMLRGFVPEVEVYSIDEAFLLLGDMKPEQYMPLCRSIVAQIRSWTGIPVSIGLAPTRTLGKMASHFAKRYPAYSGVCAIDNEQKRLKALS
;
A
#
# COMPACT_ATOMS: atom_id res chain seq x y z
N MET A 1 1.94 11.83 -17.65
CA MET A 1 1.58 11.83 -16.21
C MET A 1 1.79 10.42 -15.64
N PHE A 2 2.27 10.27 -14.41
CA PHE A 2 2.44 8.97 -13.75
C PHE A 2 1.43 8.81 -12.60
N ALA A 3 0.89 7.61 -12.43
CA ALA A 3 0.17 7.22 -11.22
C ALA A 3 0.90 6.06 -10.54
N LEU A 4 1.47 6.30 -9.36
CA LEU A 4 2.03 5.23 -8.54
C LEU A 4 0.91 4.58 -7.74
N VAL A 5 0.63 3.31 -8.00
CA VAL A 5 -0.24 2.47 -7.17
C VAL A 5 0.63 1.77 -6.14
N ASP A 6 0.23 1.82 -4.87
CA ASP A 6 0.98 1.23 -3.76
C ASP A 6 0.00 0.54 -2.80
N CYS A 7 0.21 -0.76 -2.54
CA CYS A 7 -0.64 -1.56 -1.66
C CYS A 7 -0.38 -1.26 -0.18
N ASN A 8 -1.42 -0.82 0.54
CA ASN A 8 -1.29 -0.37 1.92
C ASN A 8 -1.01 -1.57 2.84
N ASN A 9 0.06 -1.47 3.65
CA ASN A 9 0.46 -2.50 4.62
C ASN A 9 0.47 -3.92 4.01
N PHE A 10 1.01 -4.05 2.79
CA PHE A 10 0.69 -5.15 1.86
C PHE A 10 0.63 -6.55 2.49
N PHE A 11 1.68 -7.03 3.17
CA PHE A 11 1.65 -8.39 3.75
C PHE A 11 0.58 -8.55 4.84
N VAL A 12 0.37 -7.53 5.68
CA VAL A 12 -0.72 -7.55 6.67
C VAL A 12 -2.08 -7.54 5.98
N SER A 13 -2.22 -6.77 4.90
CA SER A 13 -3.45 -6.75 4.10
C SER A 13 -3.73 -8.10 3.44
N CYS A 14 -2.70 -8.82 2.95
CA CYS A 14 -2.85 -10.18 2.45
C CYS A 14 -3.38 -11.14 3.52
N GLU A 15 -2.84 -11.07 4.74
CA GLU A 15 -3.35 -11.86 5.87
C GLU A 15 -4.81 -11.51 6.20
N ARG A 16 -5.16 -10.21 6.24
CA ARG A 16 -6.53 -9.72 6.51
C ARG A 16 -7.57 -10.17 5.50
N VAL A 17 -7.19 -10.39 4.23
CA VAL A 17 -8.11 -10.90 3.20
C VAL A 17 -8.66 -12.28 3.58
N PHE A 18 -7.83 -13.13 4.20
CA PHE A 18 -8.22 -14.49 4.59
C PHE A 18 -8.53 -14.62 6.08
N GLN A 19 -8.23 -13.59 6.88
CA GLN A 19 -8.51 -13.52 8.31
C GLN A 19 -9.15 -12.17 8.65
N PRO A 20 -10.44 -11.94 8.29
CA PRO A 20 -11.11 -10.65 8.50
C PRO A 20 -11.14 -10.18 9.96
N GLN A 21 -11.05 -11.10 10.92
CA GLN A 21 -10.94 -10.81 12.35
C GLN A 21 -9.68 -10.02 12.75
N LEU A 22 -8.71 -9.90 11.84
CA LEU A 22 -7.48 -9.11 12.02
C LEU A 22 -7.65 -7.62 11.66
N GLU A 23 -8.79 -7.24 11.06
CA GLU A 23 -9.10 -5.84 10.77
C GLU A 23 -9.27 -5.06 12.08
N GLY A 24 -8.70 -3.85 12.16
CA GLY A 24 -8.73 -3.04 13.38
C GLY A 24 -7.80 -3.52 14.51
N ARG A 25 -7.03 -4.60 14.32
CA ARG A 25 -6.14 -5.16 15.34
C ARG A 25 -4.66 -4.85 15.08
N PRO A 26 -3.82 -4.73 16.13
CA PRO A 26 -2.37 -4.66 15.98
C PRO A 26 -1.82 -5.97 15.44
N VAL A 27 -1.48 -5.98 14.16
CA VAL A 27 -0.88 -7.13 13.45
C VAL A 27 0.52 -6.79 12.97
N VAL A 28 1.44 -7.75 13.09
CA VAL A 28 2.76 -7.74 12.44
C VAL A 28 3.00 -9.03 11.67
N VAL A 29 3.75 -8.92 10.57
CA VAL A 29 4.29 -10.06 9.83
C VAL A 29 5.79 -10.11 10.07
N LEU A 30 6.32 -11.29 10.38
CA LEU A 30 7.75 -11.51 10.62
C LEU A 30 8.48 -12.00 9.36
N SER A 31 9.79 -11.84 9.30
CA SER A 31 10.66 -12.34 8.23
C SER A 31 10.67 -13.86 8.13
N ASN A 32 11.39 -14.42 7.14
CA ASN A 32 11.82 -15.82 7.19
C ASN A 32 12.44 -16.15 8.56
N ASN A 33 12.10 -17.34 9.07
CA ASN A 33 12.50 -17.83 10.40
C ASN A 33 12.09 -16.92 11.58
N ASP A 34 11.10 -16.04 11.38
CA ASP A 34 10.51 -15.21 12.43
C ASP A 34 11.51 -14.30 13.19
N GLY A 35 12.56 -13.87 12.50
CA GLY A 35 13.65 -13.07 13.09
C GLY A 35 13.24 -11.64 13.45
N CYS A 36 12.59 -10.93 12.52
CA CYS A 36 12.21 -9.53 12.73
C CYS A 36 10.91 -9.14 12.03
N VAL A 37 10.30 -8.03 12.45
CA VAL A 37 9.08 -7.48 11.87
C VAL A 37 9.35 -6.89 10.48
N VAL A 38 8.68 -7.41 9.45
CA VAL A 38 8.82 -6.97 8.04
C VAL A 38 7.56 -6.29 7.48
N ALA A 39 6.40 -6.45 8.13
CA ALA A 39 5.22 -5.65 7.82
C ALA A 39 4.38 -5.39 9.07
N ARG A 40 3.62 -4.29 9.05
CA ARG A 40 2.91 -3.76 10.23
C ARG A 40 1.59 -3.13 9.81
N SER A 41 0.55 -3.47 10.55
CA SER A 41 -0.74 -2.77 10.56
C SER A 41 -0.57 -1.30 11.00
N ASN A 42 -1.57 -0.46 10.75
CA ASN A 42 -1.55 0.93 11.23
C ASN A 42 -1.60 0.99 12.76
N GLU A 43 -2.31 0.05 13.35
CA GLU A 43 -2.50 -0.17 14.77
C GLU A 43 -1.15 -0.54 15.44
N ALA A 44 -0.39 -1.47 14.85
CA ALA A 44 0.96 -1.79 15.33
C ALA A 44 1.95 -0.63 15.15
N LYS A 45 1.82 0.17 14.09
CA LYS A 45 2.63 1.39 13.91
C LYS A 45 2.30 2.44 14.98
N ALA A 46 1.04 2.61 15.34
CA ALA A 46 0.60 3.53 16.39
C ALA A 46 1.14 3.14 17.77
N MET A 47 1.36 1.84 18.01
CA MET A 47 2.05 1.34 19.20
C MET A 47 3.57 1.59 19.21
N GLY A 48 4.13 2.19 18.16
CA GLY A 48 5.57 2.47 18.05
C GLY A 48 6.43 1.29 17.61
N ILE A 49 5.84 0.16 17.18
CA ILE A 49 6.60 -0.97 16.65
C ILE A 49 7.24 -0.56 15.32
N LYS A 50 8.58 -0.56 15.28
CA LYS A 50 9.36 -0.12 14.10
C LYS A 50 9.57 -1.27 13.11
N MET A 51 9.84 -0.92 11.85
CA MET A 51 10.27 -1.91 10.86
C MET A 51 11.61 -2.51 11.30
N GLY A 52 11.81 -3.80 11.07
CA GLY A 52 13.04 -4.51 11.46
C GLY A 52 13.18 -4.75 12.96
N THR A 53 12.15 -4.45 13.77
CA THR A 53 12.17 -4.78 15.21
C THR A 53 12.37 -6.29 15.38
N PRO A 54 13.41 -6.77 16.08
CA PRO A 54 13.59 -8.19 16.35
C PRO A 54 12.41 -8.76 17.13
N PHE A 55 11.95 -9.96 16.77
CA PHE A 55 10.72 -10.51 17.34
C PHE A 55 10.79 -10.67 18.87
N PHE A 56 11.95 -11.06 19.42
CA PHE A 56 12.11 -11.21 20.87
C PHE A 56 11.81 -9.92 21.66
N LYS A 57 11.98 -8.74 21.06
CA LYS A 57 11.68 -7.45 21.71
C LYS A 57 10.17 -7.19 21.86
N ILE A 58 9.35 -7.84 21.04
CA ILE A 58 7.89 -7.71 21.07
C ILE A 58 7.18 -9.00 21.51
N ARG A 59 7.93 -10.06 21.84
CA ARG A 59 7.37 -11.36 22.25
C ARG A 59 6.42 -11.21 23.43
N GLY A 60 6.79 -10.43 24.45
CA GLY A 60 5.90 -10.17 25.60
C GLY A 60 4.59 -9.46 25.26
N LEU A 61 4.50 -8.71 24.15
CA LEU A 61 3.22 -8.17 23.66
C LEU A 61 2.37 -9.24 22.98
N THR A 62 3.02 -10.20 22.33
CA THR A 62 2.38 -11.33 21.65
C THR A 62 1.81 -12.31 22.68
N ASP A 63 2.61 -12.68 23.69
CA ASP A 63 2.20 -13.61 24.76
C ASP A 63 0.99 -13.09 25.57
N ARG A 64 0.84 -11.76 25.65
CA ARG A 64 -0.31 -11.10 26.29
C ARG A 64 -1.52 -10.89 25.36
N GLY A 65 -1.45 -11.36 24.11
CA GLY A 65 -2.52 -11.18 23.10
C GLY A 65 -2.71 -9.74 22.61
N VAL A 66 -1.76 -8.85 22.87
CA VAL A 66 -1.83 -7.43 22.48
C VAL A 66 -1.50 -7.24 21.01
N VAL A 67 -0.57 -8.04 20.48
CA VAL A 67 -0.14 -8.01 19.08
C VAL A 67 -0.32 -9.38 18.45
N GLU A 68 -1.04 -9.42 17.35
CA GLU A 68 -1.17 -10.59 16.49
C GLU A 68 0.07 -10.72 15.60
N VAL A 69 0.65 -11.92 15.56
CA VAL A 69 1.87 -12.21 14.80
C VAL A 69 1.57 -13.25 13.74
N ARG A 70 2.09 -13.04 12.53
CA ARG A 70 2.10 -14.03 11.45
C ARG A 70 3.52 -14.22 10.94
N SER A 71 3.91 -15.46 10.73
CA SER A 71 5.12 -15.78 9.96
C SER A 71 4.89 -15.40 8.49
N SER A 72 5.94 -15.04 7.75
CA SER A 72 5.78 -14.66 6.34
C SER A 72 5.26 -15.81 5.48
N ASN A 73 4.20 -15.55 4.70
CA ASN A 73 3.70 -16.43 3.65
C ASN A 73 3.98 -15.82 2.27
N TYR A 74 5.21 -15.94 1.78
CA TYR A 74 5.62 -15.31 0.52
C TYR A 74 4.89 -15.84 -0.72
N GLN A 75 4.43 -17.09 -0.70
CA GLN A 75 3.61 -17.63 -1.78
C GLN A 75 2.27 -16.90 -1.87
N LEU A 76 1.57 -16.76 -0.74
CA LEU A 76 0.34 -15.97 -0.66
C LEU A 76 0.57 -14.52 -1.11
N TYR A 77 1.66 -13.89 -0.64
CA TYR A 77 1.96 -12.50 -0.99
C TYR A 77 2.25 -12.34 -2.49
N GLY A 78 2.96 -13.30 -3.09
CA GLY A 78 3.22 -13.33 -4.53
C GLY A 78 1.93 -13.50 -5.35
N ASP A 79 1.05 -14.41 -4.95
CA ASP A 79 -0.23 -14.65 -5.64
C ASP A 79 -1.15 -13.42 -5.58
N MET A 80 -1.25 -12.79 -4.40
CA MET A 80 -2.04 -11.57 -4.22
C MET A 80 -1.46 -10.40 -5.02
N SER A 81 -0.14 -10.26 -5.06
CA SER A 81 0.55 -9.26 -5.88
C SER A 81 0.24 -9.47 -7.36
N ALA A 82 0.44 -10.69 -7.88
CA ALA A 82 0.18 -11.02 -9.27
C ALA A 82 -1.27 -10.71 -9.67
N ARG A 83 -2.23 -10.93 -8.77
CA ARG A 83 -3.64 -10.57 -8.98
C ARG A 83 -3.84 -9.06 -9.10
N VAL A 84 -3.28 -8.26 -8.19
CA VAL A 84 -3.35 -6.80 -8.25
C VAL A 84 -2.70 -6.28 -9.53
N MET A 85 -1.48 -6.73 -9.85
CA MET A 85 -0.75 -6.30 -11.04
C MET A 85 -1.48 -6.68 -12.34
N ARG A 86 -2.14 -7.84 -12.38
CA ARG A 86 -2.97 -8.25 -13.52
C ARG A 86 -4.18 -7.33 -13.69
N MET A 87 -4.84 -6.94 -12.60
CA MET A 87 -5.94 -5.99 -12.67
C MET A 87 -5.48 -4.62 -13.18
N LEU A 88 -4.33 -4.14 -12.72
CA LEU A 88 -3.76 -2.86 -13.16
C LEU A 88 -3.55 -2.79 -14.68
N ARG A 89 -3.09 -3.89 -15.29
CA ARG A 89 -2.92 -4.00 -16.76
C ARG A 89 -4.24 -3.92 -17.53
N GLY A 90 -5.39 -4.11 -16.87
CA GLY A 90 -6.71 -3.95 -17.47
C GLY A 90 -7.18 -2.49 -17.54
N PHE A 91 -6.57 -1.57 -16.79
CA PHE A 91 -6.98 -0.16 -16.74
C PHE A 91 -6.22 0.74 -17.69
N VAL A 92 -4.94 0.42 -17.94
CA VAL A 92 -4.03 1.24 -18.74
C VAL A 92 -3.14 0.33 -19.60
N PRO A 93 -2.71 0.80 -20.78
CA PRO A 93 -1.88 0.00 -21.67
C PRO A 93 -0.47 -0.25 -21.08
N GLU A 94 0.06 0.72 -20.33
CA GLU A 94 1.43 0.70 -19.84
C GLU A 94 1.48 0.64 -18.31
N VAL A 95 1.96 -0.50 -17.79
CA VAL A 95 2.17 -0.76 -16.37
C VAL A 95 3.60 -1.22 -16.14
N GLU A 96 4.32 -0.48 -15.30
CA GLU A 96 5.68 -0.81 -14.86
C GLU A 96 5.63 -1.29 -13.40
N VAL A 97 5.85 -2.59 -13.18
CA VAL A 97 5.91 -3.17 -11.83
C VAL A 97 7.24 -2.77 -11.18
N TYR A 98 7.17 -2.06 -10.06
CA TYR A 98 8.34 -1.54 -9.35
C TYR A 98 8.76 -2.47 -8.19
N SER A 99 7.79 -3.06 -7.49
CA SER A 99 8.00 -4.02 -6.40
C SER A 99 6.81 -4.99 -6.32
N ILE A 100 6.81 -5.84 -5.29
CA ILE A 100 5.68 -6.75 -5.01
C ILE A 100 4.37 -6.00 -4.71
N ASP A 101 4.44 -4.79 -4.18
CA ASP A 101 3.29 -3.98 -3.74
C ASP A 101 3.12 -2.68 -4.53
N GLU A 102 4.01 -2.37 -5.47
CA GLU A 102 4.05 -1.08 -6.17
C GLU A 102 4.15 -1.22 -7.69
N ALA A 103 3.39 -0.39 -8.40
CA ALA A 103 3.49 -0.25 -9.85
C ALA A 103 3.21 1.18 -10.31
N PHE A 104 3.93 1.60 -11.35
CA PHE A 104 3.66 2.84 -12.06
C PHE A 104 2.72 2.59 -13.23
N LEU A 105 1.66 3.39 -13.30
CA LEU A 105 0.76 3.49 -14.44
C LEU A 105 1.21 4.69 -15.29
N LEU A 106 1.52 4.43 -16.56
CA LEU A 106 1.84 5.49 -17.51
C LEU A 106 0.53 5.90 -18.18
N LEU A 107 0.08 7.12 -17.85
CA LEU A 107 -1.24 7.60 -18.26
C LEU A 107 -1.26 8.15 -19.70
N GLY A 108 -0.12 8.12 -20.40
CA GLY A 108 0.01 8.48 -21.83
C GLY A 108 -0.69 9.79 -22.20
N ASP A 109 -1.45 9.72 -23.30
CA ASP A 109 -2.20 10.83 -23.91
C ASP A 109 -3.60 11.05 -23.30
N MET A 110 -3.92 10.41 -22.16
CA MET A 110 -5.19 10.68 -21.49
C MET A 110 -5.27 12.15 -21.08
N LYS A 111 -6.48 12.72 -21.21
CA LYS A 111 -6.73 14.10 -20.83
C LYS A 111 -6.70 14.28 -19.31
N PRO A 112 -6.23 15.43 -18.78
CA PRO A 112 -6.10 15.66 -17.34
C PRO A 112 -7.35 15.36 -16.51
N GLU A 113 -8.53 15.68 -17.05
CA GLU A 113 -9.84 15.43 -16.41
C GLU A 113 -10.14 13.94 -16.19
N GLN A 114 -9.47 13.03 -16.91
CA GLN A 114 -9.67 11.58 -16.80
C GLN A 114 -8.83 10.95 -15.69
N TYR A 115 -7.73 11.58 -15.26
CA TYR A 115 -6.78 10.98 -14.32
C TYR A 115 -7.40 10.65 -12.96
N MET A 116 -8.09 11.62 -12.36
CA MET A 116 -8.68 11.44 -11.02
C MET A 116 -9.82 10.43 -11.00
N PRO A 117 -10.81 10.46 -11.93
CA PRO A 117 -11.83 9.41 -12.04
C PRO A 117 -11.25 8.01 -12.22
N LEU A 118 -10.25 7.86 -13.09
CA LEU A 118 -9.57 6.59 -13.30
C LEU A 118 -8.92 6.07 -12.01
N CYS A 119 -8.12 6.91 -11.35
CA CYS A 119 -7.43 6.53 -10.11
C CYS A 119 -8.42 6.10 -9.02
N ARG A 120 -9.52 6.85 -8.84
CA ARG A 120 -10.58 6.48 -7.87
C ARG A 120 -11.23 5.14 -8.21
N SER A 121 -11.47 4.89 -9.50
CA SER A 121 -12.03 3.61 -9.97
C SER A 121 -11.09 2.45 -9.69
N ILE A 122 -9.77 2.64 -9.89
CA ILE A 122 -8.75 1.65 -9.58
C ILE A 122 -8.75 1.32 -8.08
N VAL A 123 -8.74 2.33 -7.20
CA VAL A 123 -8.78 2.14 -5.74
C VAL A 123 -10.01 1.31 -5.34
N ALA A 124 -11.19 1.70 -5.83
CA ALA A 124 -12.44 1.03 -5.50
C ALA A 124 -12.48 -0.41 -6.02
N GLN A 125 -12.11 -0.64 -7.28
CA GLN A 125 -12.22 -1.95 -7.91
C GLN A 125 -11.17 -2.94 -7.38
N ILE A 126 -9.92 -2.51 -7.13
CA ILE A 126 -8.92 -3.37 -6.49
C ILE A 126 -9.39 -3.79 -5.10
N ARG A 127 -9.90 -2.86 -4.29
CA ARG A 127 -10.41 -3.18 -2.96
C ARG A 127 -11.59 -4.16 -3.03
N SER A 128 -12.53 -3.96 -3.95
CA SER A 128 -13.69 -4.83 -4.11
C SER A 128 -13.32 -6.25 -4.57
N TRP A 129 -12.34 -6.39 -5.47
CA TRP A 129 -12.05 -7.68 -6.10
C TRP A 129 -11.00 -8.50 -5.37
N THR A 130 -10.09 -7.83 -4.67
CA THR A 130 -8.95 -8.49 -4.00
C THR A 130 -9.00 -8.35 -2.48
N GLY A 131 -9.79 -7.42 -1.95
CA GLY A 131 -9.73 -7.01 -0.55
C GLY A 131 -8.47 -6.20 -0.20
N ILE A 132 -7.51 -6.01 -1.10
CA ILE A 132 -6.29 -5.23 -0.83
C ILE A 132 -6.58 -3.73 -0.93
N PRO A 133 -6.34 -2.94 0.13
CA PRO A 133 -6.41 -1.49 0.05
C PRO A 133 -5.17 -0.96 -0.68
N VAL A 134 -5.37 -0.06 -1.65
CA VAL A 134 -4.30 0.62 -2.38
C VAL A 134 -4.43 2.13 -2.24
N SER A 135 -3.31 2.83 -2.36
CA SER A 135 -3.28 4.28 -2.50
C SER A 135 -2.55 4.68 -3.78
N ILE A 136 -2.98 5.77 -4.38
CA ILE A 136 -2.45 6.26 -5.66
C ILE A 136 -1.87 7.66 -5.51
N GLY A 137 -0.63 7.82 -5.98
CA GLY A 137 0.03 9.12 -6.12
C GLY A 137 0.16 9.53 -7.58
N LEU A 138 -0.53 10.60 -7.97
CA LEU A 138 -0.50 11.15 -9.32
C LEU A 138 0.50 12.30 -9.42
N ALA A 139 1.50 12.22 -10.31
CA ALA A 139 2.45 13.31 -10.52
C ALA A 139 3.21 13.26 -11.86
N PRO A 140 3.82 14.37 -12.31
CA PRO A 140 4.63 14.41 -13.53
C PRO A 140 5.91 13.56 -13.50
N THR A 141 6.39 13.16 -12.32
CA THR A 141 7.60 12.33 -12.17
C THR A 141 7.36 11.19 -11.19
N ARG A 142 8.12 10.08 -11.33
CA ARG A 142 8.05 8.92 -10.43
C ARG A 142 8.27 9.30 -8.96
N THR A 143 9.26 10.16 -8.69
CA THR A 143 9.59 10.63 -7.33
C THR A 143 8.45 11.43 -6.70
N LEU A 144 7.85 12.37 -7.43
CA LEU A 144 6.69 13.11 -6.94
C LEU A 144 5.47 12.18 -6.77
N GLY A 145 5.32 11.17 -7.62
CA GLY A 145 4.29 10.14 -7.49
C GLY A 145 4.43 9.34 -6.19
N LYS A 146 5.66 8.99 -5.81
CA LYS A 146 5.95 8.33 -4.52
C LYS A 146 5.57 9.22 -3.33
N MET A 147 5.91 10.49 -3.39
CA MET A 147 5.54 11.46 -2.36
C MET A 147 4.01 11.68 -2.28
N ALA A 148 3.34 11.80 -3.44
CA ALA A 148 1.88 11.90 -3.50
C ALA A 148 1.21 10.66 -2.88
N SER A 149 1.68 9.45 -3.20
CA SER A 149 1.15 8.21 -2.62
C SER A 149 1.33 8.17 -1.10
N HIS A 150 2.45 8.68 -0.57
CA HIS A 150 2.64 8.82 0.87
C HIS A 150 1.55 9.69 1.51
N PHE A 151 1.20 10.83 0.91
CA PHE A 151 0.11 11.68 1.39
C PHE A 151 -1.26 11.03 1.25
N ALA A 152 -1.51 10.34 0.14
CA ALA A 152 -2.75 9.61 -0.10
C ALA A 152 -3.03 8.57 1.00
N LYS A 153 -1.98 7.91 1.50
CA LYS A 153 -2.04 6.96 2.62
C LYS A 153 -2.24 7.61 3.98
N ARG A 154 -1.58 8.75 4.19
CA ARG A 154 -1.47 9.39 5.51
C ARG A 154 -2.70 10.22 5.87
N TYR A 155 -3.31 10.89 4.89
CA TYR A 155 -4.41 11.81 5.13
C TYR A 155 -5.72 11.26 4.56
N PRO A 156 -6.70 10.88 5.41
CA PRO A 156 -7.98 10.31 4.99
C PRO A 156 -8.75 11.19 3.99
N ALA A 157 -8.57 12.51 4.03
CA ALA A 157 -9.21 13.45 3.12
C ALA A 157 -8.92 13.18 1.63
N TYR A 158 -7.80 12.53 1.29
CA TYR A 158 -7.49 12.15 -0.08
C TYR A 158 -8.27 10.93 -0.59
N SER A 159 -8.94 10.19 0.29
CA SER A 159 -9.70 8.99 -0.08
C SER A 159 -8.89 8.01 -0.95
N GLY A 160 -7.61 7.83 -0.60
CA GLY A 160 -6.68 6.94 -1.30
C GLY A 160 -6.08 7.49 -2.60
N VAL A 161 -6.38 8.73 -3.03
CA VAL A 161 -5.77 9.32 -4.25
C VAL A 161 -5.30 10.75 -3.98
N CYS A 162 -4.00 11.00 -4.15
CA CYS A 162 -3.41 12.33 -4.05
C CYS A 162 -2.70 12.72 -5.35
N ALA A 163 -2.85 13.98 -5.76
CA ALA A 163 -2.23 14.52 -6.96
C ALA A 163 -1.30 15.68 -6.63
N ILE A 164 -0.06 15.60 -7.13
CA ILE A 164 0.91 16.70 -7.16
C ILE A 164 1.12 17.04 -8.65
N ASP A 165 0.19 17.80 -9.19
CA ASP A 165 0.00 18.06 -10.63
C ASP A 165 0.27 19.52 -11.03
N ASN A 166 0.63 20.38 -10.07
CA ASN A 166 0.96 21.77 -10.32
C ASN A 166 2.06 22.27 -9.39
N GLU A 167 2.60 23.43 -9.72
CA GLU A 167 3.76 24.01 -9.03
C GLU A 167 3.47 24.33 -7.56
N GLN A 168 2.29 24.87 -7.26
CA GLN A 168 1.90 25.20 -5.89
C GLN A 168 1.84 23.95 -5.00
N LYS A 169 1.26 22.86 -5.50
CA LYS A 169 1.21 21.56 -4.80
C LYS A 169 2.61 20.97 -4.67
N ARG A 170 3.47 21.12 -5.68
CA ARG A 170 4.87 20.66 -5.63
C ARG A 170 5.64 21.37 -4.52
N LEU A 171 5.58 22.70 -4.46
CA LEU A 171 6.27 23.49 -3.44
C LEU A 171 5.75 23.13 -2.04
N LYS A 172 4.43 23.02 -1.86
CA LYS A 172 3.83 22.62 -0.58
C LYS A 172 4.20 21.19 -0.14
N ALA A 173 4.45 20.30 -1.09
CA ALA A 173 4.86 18.93 -0.78
C ALA A 173 6.33 18.83 -0.35
N LEU A 174 7.16 19.79 -0.76
CA LEU A 174 8.60 19.83 -0.48
C LEU A 174 8.99 20.69 0.74
N SER A 175 8.06 21.48 1.26
CA SER A 175 8.19 22.26 2.50
C SER A 175 7.95 21.41 3.74
#